data_AF-A0A0B2QLZ2-F1
#
_entry.id   AF-A0A0B2QLZ2-F1
#
_cell.length_a   1.000
_cell.length_b   1.000
_cell.length_c   1.000
_cell.angle_alpha   90.00
_cell.angle_beta   90.00
_cell.angle_gamma   90.00
#
_symmetry.space_group_name_H-M   'P 1'
#
loop_
_entity.id
_entity.type
_entity.pdbx_description
1 polymer ?
#
loop_
_entity_poly.entity_id
_entity_poly.type
_entity_poly.pdbx_seq_one_letter_code
_entity_poly.pdbx_strand_id
1 'polypeptide(L)'
;MEYCRQVQVLGRVLFGLLSEALGLNPAHLQRMDCAKGHSILFHYYPTCPEPELTMGTTRHSDPDFLTILLQDHIGGLQVLSHNGWVDVPPVPRALVVNIGDLLQVTSFFFFFSLLLVNE
;
A
#
# COMPACT_ATOMS: atom_id res chain seq x y z
N MET A 1 -10.13 -11.73 13.50
CA MET A 1 -10.44 -12.11 12.11
C MET A 1 -9.22 -12.77 11.49
N GLU A 2 -9.39 -13.86 10.73
CA GLU A 2 -8.27 -14.62 10.15
C GLU A 2 -7.48 -13.81 9.10
N TYR A 3 -8.16 -13.03 8.25
CA TYR A 3 -7.51 -12.16 7.27
C TYR A 3 -6.49 -11.21 7.91
N CYS A 4 -6.90 -10.49 8.95
CA CYS A 4 -6.03 -9.60 9.74
C CYS A 4 -4.75 -10.29 10.20
N ARG A 5 -4.88 -11.49 10.77
CA ARG A 5 -3.75 -12.28 11.26
C ARG A 5 -2.81 -12.67 10.12
N GLN A 6 -3.34 -13.09 8.99
CA GLN A 6 -2.55 -13.50 7.82
C GLN A 6 -1.83 -12.32 7.18
N VAL A 7 -2.49 -11.16 7.07
CA VAL A 7 -1.86 -9.93 6.55
C VAL A 7 -0.76 -9.43 7.49
N GLN A 8 -0.92 -9.55 8.81
CA GLN A 8 0.16 -9.25 9.76
C GLN A 8 1.37 -10.18 9.60
N VAL A 9 1.15 -11.47 9.38
CA VAL A 9 2.24 -12.43 9.10
C VAL A 9 2.95 -12.04 7.80
N LEU A 10 2.20 -11.76 6.74
CA LEU A 10 2.74 -11.33 5.46
C LEU A 10 3.54 -10.03 5.60
N GLY A 11 3.01 -9.03 6.32
CA GLY A 11 3.71 -7.76 6.57
C GLY A 11 5.07 -7.96 7.24
N ARG A 12 5.17 -8.85 8.24
CA ARG A 12 6.45 -9.19 8.89
C ARG A 12 7.44 -9.81 7.91
N VAL A 13 6.98 -10.71 7.04
CA VAL A 13 7.82 -11.32 5.99
C VAL A 13 8.34 -10.23 5.04
N LEU A 14 7.45 -9.34 4.57
CA LEU A 14 7.82 -8.24 3.67
C LEU A 14 8.83 -7.29 4.30
N PHE A 15 8.67 -6.90 5.58
CA PHE A 15 9.68 -6.09 6.27
C PHE A 15 11.04 -6.78 6.39
N GLY A 16 11.05 -8.12 6.53
CA GLY A 16 12.28 -8.90 6.51
C GLY A 16 13.01 -8.81 5.17
N LEU A 17 12.27 -9.07 4.09
CA LEU A 17 12.79 -9.00 2.72
C LEU A 17 13.24 -7.58 2.34
N LEU A 18 12.49 -6.55 2.73
CA LEU A 18 12.87 -5.16 2.50
C LEU A 18 14.15 -4.79 3.25
N SER A 19 14.32 -5.25 4.50
CA SER A 19 15.56 -5.04 5.24
C SER A 19 16.75 -5.67 4.51
N GLU A 20 16.61 -6.91 4.03
CA GLU A 20 17.65 -7.60 3.25
C GLU A 20 17.96 -6.89 1.92
N ALA A 21 16.94 -6.44 1.19
CA ALA A 21 17.10 -5.72 -0.06
C ALA A 21 17.87 -4.39 0.11
N LEU A 22 17.77 -3.78 1.29
CA LEU A 22 18.53 -2.59 1.68
C LEU A 22 19.95 -2.91 2.20
N GLY A 23 20.38 -4.18 2.20
CA GLY A 23 21.67 -4.61 2.75
C GLY A 23 21.74 -4.58 4.28
N LEU A 24 20.58 -4.56 4.96
CA LEU A 24 20.47 -4.52 6.41
C LEU A 24 20.23 -5.92 6.98
N ASN A 25 20.34 -6.04 8.30
CA ASN A 25 19.93 -7.26 8.99
C ASN A 25 18.42 -7.50 8.77
N PRO A 26 17.95 -8.73 8.49
CA PRO A 26 16.53 -9.01 8.19
C PRO A 26 15.55 -8.56 9.29
N ALA A 27 16.01 -8.50 10.55
CA ALA A 27 15.19 -8.02 11.66
C ALA A 27 15.26 -6.50 11.88
N HIS A 28 15.90 -5.73 10.99
CA HIS A 28 16.13 -4.29 11.19
C HIS A 28 14.81 -3.50 11.27
N LEU A 29 13.99 -3.52 10.22
CA LEU A 29 12.72 -2.78 10.20
C LEU A 29 11.74 -3.29 11.28
N GLN A 30 11.75 -4.60 11.58
CA GLN A 30 10.93 -5.14 12.65
C GLN A 30 11.38 -4.65 14.04
N ARG A 31 12.69 -4.49 14.29
CA ARG A 31 13.22 -3.93 15.54
C ARG A 31 12.95 -2.44 15.69
N MET A 32 12.73 -1.73 14.59
CA MET A 32 12.25 -0.34 14.59
C MET A 32 10.74 -0.23 14.86
N ASP A 33 10.09 -1.33 15.23
CA ASP A 33 8.64 -1.40 15.45
C ASP A 33 7.82 -1.05 14.19
N CYS A 34 8.38 -1.13 12.97
CA CYS A 34 7.63 -0.86 11.72
C CYS A 34 6.44 -1.82 11.51
N ALA A 35 6.51 -3.02 12.09
CA ALA A 35 5.44 -4.01 12.07
C ALA A 35 4.48 -3.91 13.29
N LYS A 36 4.64 -2.89 14.13
CA LYS A 36 3.85 -2.68 15.34
C LYS A 36 2.70 -1.72 15.04
N GLY A 37 1.49 -2.19 15.27
CA GLY A 37 0.28 -1.48 14.85
C GLY A 37 -0.28 -2.11 13.58
N HIS A 38 -1.60 -2.20 13.51
CA HIS A 38 -2.29 -2.77 12.38
C HIS A 38 -3.70 -2.19 12.32
N SER A 39 -3.94 -1.39 11.29
CA SER A 39 -5.25 -0.82 10.98
C SER A 39 -5.81 -1.54 9.75
N ILE A 40 -7.13 -1.70 9.72
CA ILE A 40 -7.84 -2.23 8.56
C ILE A 40 -8.88 -1.21 8.15
N LEU A 41 -8.83 -0.82 6.88
CA LEU A 41 -9.83 0.02 6.25
C LEU A 41 -10.61 -0.82 5.24
N PHE A 42 -11.92 -0.60 5.18
CA PHE A 42 -12.79 -1.17 4.17
C PHE A 42 -13.40 -0.02 3.37
N HIS A 43 -13.12 0.01 2.08
CA HIS A 43 -13.69 1.01 1.18
C HIS A 43 -14.80 0.39 0.35
N TYR A 44 -15.88 1.15 0.19
CA TYR A 44 -17.00 0.80 -0.68
C TYR A 44 -17.29 1.99 -1.59
N TYR A 45 -17.07 1.80 -2.89
CA TYR A 45 -17.27 2.82 -3.92
C TYR A 45 -18.52 2.48 -4.73
N PRO A 46 -19.67 3.15 -4.49
CA PRO A 46 -20.88 2.91 -5.27
C PRO A 46 -20.75 3.46 -6.69
N THR A 47 -21.60 2.98 -7.61
CA THR A 47 -21.69 3.54 -8.96
C THR A 47 -21.98 5.05 -8.91
N CYS A 48 -21.18 5.83 -9.62
CA CYS A 48 -21.31 7.28 -9.72
C CYS A 48 -21.97 7.68 -11.06
N PRO A 49 -22.97 8.58 -11.09
CA PRO A 49 -23.56 9.08 -12.34
C PRO A 49 -22.60 9.94 -13.18
N GLU A 50 -21.68 10.64 -12.53
CA GLU A 50 -20.71 11.56 -13.15
C GLU A 50 -19.28 11.19 -12.69
N PRO A 51 -18.76 10.01 -13.09
CA PRO A 51 -17.47 9.52 -12.62
C PRO A 51 -16.31 10.43 -13.06
N GLU A 52 -16.41 11.10 -14.21
CA GLU A 52 -15.37 12.01 -14.70
C GLU A 52 -15.24 13.30 -13.88
N LEU A 53 -16.22 13.59 -13.02
CA LEU A 53 -16.27 14.76 -12.14
C LEU A 53 -16.08 14.40 -10.66
N THR A 54 -15.91 13.10 -10.35
CA THR A 54 -15.88 12.59 -8.98
C THR A 54 -14.60 11.77 -8.74
N MET A 55 -14.16 11.68 -7.50
CA MET A 55 -13.12 10.72 -7.09
C MET A 55 -13.68 9.86 -5.96
N GLY A 56 -13.54 8.54 -6.05
CA GLY A 56 -13.86 7.62 -4.95
C GLY A 56 -13.01 7.90 -3.71
N THR A 57 -11.73 8.20 -3.89
CA THR A 57 -10.84 8.70 -2.83
C THR A 57 -9.92 9.79 -3.36
N THR A 58 -9.75 10.85 -2.58
CA THR A 58 -8.85 11.95 -2.94
C THR A 58 -7.41 11.49 -3.07
N ARG A 59 -6.63 12.15 -3.92
CA ARG A 59 -5.18 11.96 -4.05
C ARG A 59 -4.50 12.06 -2.68
N HIS A 60 -3.81 11.01 -2.26
CA HIS A 60 -3.08 10.96 -0.99
C HIS A 60 -1.93 9.96 -1.05
N SER A 61 -0.98 10.11 -0.14
CA SER A 61 -0.01 9.08 0.23
C SER A 61 -0.43 8.42 1.55
N ASP A 62 0.00 7.18 1.76
CA ASP A 62 -0.33 6.45 2.98
C ASP A 62 0.61 6.88 4.13
N PRO A 63 0.09 7.35 5.28
CA PRO A 63 0.89 7.81 6.40
C PRO A 63 1.45 6.66 7.26
N ASP A 64 1.59 5.46 6.69
CA ASP A 64 2.02 4.24 7.38
C ASP A 64 3.41 3.79 6.90
N PHE A 65 3.85 2.59 7.31
CA PHE A 65 5.07 1.98 6.79
C PHE A 65 4.81 1.15 5.53
N LEU A 66 3.71 0.42 5.49
CA LEU A 66 3.41 -0.54 4.44
C LEU A 66 1.90 -0.77 4.39
N THR A 67 1.29 -0.51 3.24
CA THR A 67 -0.10 -0.87 2.96
C THR A 67 -0.15 -2.16 2.13
N ILE A 68 -1.03 -3.08 2.53
CA ILE A 68 -1.33 -4.31 1.80
C ILE A 68 -2.81 -4.27 1.42
N LEU A 69 -3.07 -4.05 0.14
CA LEU A 69 -4.40 -3.84 -0.42
C LEU A 69 -4.89 -5.08 -1.17
N LEU A 70 -6.10 -5.52 -0.82
CA LEU A 70 -6.88 -6.48 -1.61
C LEU A 70 -7.90 -5.70 -2.44
N GLN A 71 -7.78 -5.77 -3.76
CA GLN A 71 -8.74 -5.17 -4.69
C GLN A 71 -9.86 -6.16 -5.01
N ASP A 72 -11.02 -5.63 -5.41
CA ASP A 72 -12.04 -6.41 -6.09
C ASP A 72 -11.69 -6.58 -7.58
N HIS A 73 -12.67 -6.98 -8.39
CA HIS A 73 -12.47 -7.22 -9.83
C HIS A 73 -12.85 -6.02 -10.71
N ILE A 74 -13.34 -4.91 -10.12
CA ILE A 74 -13.84 -3.75 -10.86
C ILE A 74 -12.67 -2.85 -11.27
N GLY A 75 -11.71 -2.64 -10.37
CA GLY A 75 -10.58 -1.72 -10.59
C GLY A 75 -10.81 -0.36 -9.95
N GLY A 76 -10.25 0.69 -10.54
CA GLY A 76 -10.34 2.07 -10.05
C GLY A 76 -9.06 2.60 -9.39
N LEU A 77 -8.16 1.72 -8.95
CA LEU A 77 -6.89 2.16 -8.36
C LEU A 77 -5.95 2.74 -9.42
N GLN A 78 -5.44 3.93 -9.16
CA GLN A 78 -4.41 4.60 -9.93
C GLN A 78 -3.25 5.03 -9.02
N VAL A 79 -2.05 5.01 -9.58
CA VAL A 79 -0.84 5.48 -8.94
C VAL A 79 -0.22 6.65 -9.72
N LEU A 80 0.26 7.68 -9.03
CA LEU A 80 1.01 8.75 -9.70
C LEU A 80 2.47 8.32 -9.92
N SER A 81 2.87 8.28 -11.19
CA SER A 81 4.25 8.09 -11.62
C SER A 81 4.81 9.39 -12.23
N HIS A 82 6.11 9.40 -12.52
CA HIS A 82 6.81 10.49 -13.23
C HIS A 82 6.11 10.90 -14.54
N ASN A 83 5.47 9.94 -15.20
CA ASN A 83 4.77 10.13 -16.48
C ASN A 83 3.27 10.41 -16.32
N GLY A 84 2.79 10.70 -15.10
CA GLY A 84 1.38 10.91 -14.79
C GLY A 84 0.73 9.70 -14.11
N TRP A 85 -0.60 9.70 -14.06
CA TRP A 85 -1.40 8.65 -13.44
C TRP A 85 -1.34 7.36 -14.26
N VAL A 86 -1.21 6.23 -13.56
CA VAL A 86 -1.15 4.89 -14.14
C VAL A 86 -2.17 4.01 -13.44
N ASP A 87 -3.04 3.36 -14.20
CA ASP A 87 -3.99 2.39 -13.67
C ASP A 87 -3.27 1.16 -13.11
N VAL A 88 -3.75 0.67 -11.96
CA VAL A 88 -3.34 -0.59 -11.35
C VAL A 88 -4.48 -1.60 -11.52
N PRO A 89 -4.51 -2.34 -12.64
CA PRO A 89 -5.58 -3.28 -12.92
C PRO A 89 -5.57 -4.41 -11.88
N PRO A 90 -6.73 -4.83 -11.35
CA PRO A 90 -6.78 -5.95 -10.43
C PRO A 90 -6.25 -7.22 -11.06
N VAL A 91 -5.34 -7.90 -10.36
CA VAL A 91 -4.83 -9.20 -10.75
C VAL A 91 -5.47 -10.27 -9.85
N PRO A 92 -6.17 -11.28 -10.42
CA PRO A 92 -6.80 -12.32 -9.62
C PRO A 92 -5.79 -13.00 -8.69
N ARG A 93 -6.17 -13.09 -7.40
CA ARG A 93 -5.36 -13.71 -6.32
C ARG A 93 -4.05 -12.96 -6.00
N ALA A 94 -3.90 -11.72 -6.44
CA ALA A 94 -2.79 -10.86 -6.04
C ALA A 94 -3.21 -9.88 -4.93
N LEU A 95 -2.22 -9.37 -4.22
CA LEU A 95 -2.33 -8.24 -3.31
C LEU A 95 -1.44 -7.12 -3.86
N VAL A 96 -1.90 -5.88 -3.76
CA VAL A 96 -1.07 -4.71 -4.03
C VAL A 96 -0.34 -4.34 -2.74
N VAL A 97 0.95 -4.05 -2.84
CA VAL A 97 1.77 -3.61 -1.72
C VAL A 97 2.29 -2.21 -2.04
N ASN A 98 2.01 -1.26 -1.16
CA ASN A 98 2.48 0.12 -1.26
C ASN A 98 3.44 0.45 -0.11
N ILE A 99 4.46 1.25 -0.40
CA ILE A 99 5.39 1.80 0.60
C ILE A 99 4.80 3.12 1.11
N GLY A 100 4.54 3.19 2.42
CA GLY A 100 4.03 4.39 3.05
C GLY A 100 5.11 5.39 3.43
N ASP A 101 4.67 6.60 3.81
CA ASP A 101 5.52 7.75 4.07
C ASP A 101 6.50 7.50 5.23
N LEU A 102 6.09 6.75 6.26
CA LEU A 102 6.97 6.45 7.39
C LEU A 102 8.14 5.54 6.99
N LEU A 103 7.91 4.61 6.05
CA LEU A 103 8.99 3.74 5.57
C LEU A 103 9.93 4.50 4.62
N GLN A 104 9.42 5.42 3.83
CA GLN A 104 10.22 6.28 2.97
C GLN A 104 11.21 7.15 3.78
N VAL A 105 10.75 7.76 4.87
CA VAL A 105 11.60 8.60 5.74
C VAL A 105 12.65 7.77 6.47
N THR A 106 12.28 6.58 6.96
CA THR A 106 13.20 5.72 7.73
C THR A 106 14.27 5.06 6.87
N SER A 107 14.00 4.84 5.58
CA SER A 107 14.93 4.13 4.67
C SER A 107 15.91 5.05 3.92
N PHE A 108 16.08 6.32 4.32
CA PHE A 108 17.04 7.27 3.72
C PHE A 108 17.11 7.22 2.16
N PHE A 109 15.97 7.46 1.50
CA PHE A 109 15.82 7.70 0.04
C PHE A 109 15.75 6.49 -0.92
N PHE A 110 15.57 5.25 -0.45
CA PHE A 110 15.48 4.09 -1.38
C PHE A 110 14.08 3.82 -1.97
N PHE A 111 13.00 4.38 -1.41
CA PHE A 111 11.63 4.11 -1.87
C PHE A 111 10.85 5.38 -2.18
N PHE A 112 9.94 5.31 -3.15
CA PHE A 112 9.00 6.36 -3.50
C PHE A 112 7.60 5.97 -3.03
N SER A 113 6.94 6.82 -2.26
CA SER A 113 5.51 6.74 -1.95
C SER A 113 4.70 6.97 -3.24
N LEU A 114 3.76 6.08 -3.53
CA LEU A 114 2.84 6.24 -4.64
C LEU A 114 1.62 6.99 -4.14
N LEU A 115 1.27 8.10 -4.80
CA LEU A 115 -0.02 8.73 -4.57
C LEU A 115 -1.11 7.81 -5.13
N LEU A 116 -2.10 7.48 -4.30
CA LEU A 116 -3.21 6.62 -4.66
C LEU A 116 -4.45 7.46 -4.97
N VAL A 117 -5.15 7.09 -6.03
CA VAL A 117 -6.52 7.52 -6.35
C VAL A 117 -7.33 6.26 -6.58
N ASN A 118 -8.53 6.18 -6.00
CA ASN A 118 -9.54 5.24 -6.44
C ASN A 118 -10.61 6.06 -7.16
N GLU A 119 -10.80 5.84 -8.46
CA GLU A 119 -11.95 6.34 -9.23
C GLU A 119 -13.15 5.39 -9.10
#